data_AF-A0A7X8EVN6-F1
#
_entry.id   AF-A0A7X8EVN6-F1
#
_cell.length_a   1.000
_cell.length_b   1.000
_cell.length_c   1.000
_cell.angle_alpha   90.00
_cell.angle_beta   90.00
_cell.angle_gamma   90.00
#
_symmetry.space_group_name_H-M   'P 1'
#
loop_
_entity.id
_entity.type
_entity.pdbx_description
1 polymer ?
#
loop_
_entity_poly.entity_id
_entity_poly.type
_entity_poly.pdbx_seq_one_letter_code
_entity_poly.pdbx_strand_id
1 'polypeptide(L)'
;MKTKKNHKQMRCPYCGATVMLRDASFVYGKNALEKKVYVCSNYPSCDAYVGVLPNSNEPKGTLANGELRNLRIHAHHVFDEIWKRGIMSRKDAYRWMRDQFFMTGEQAHIGNFSEYMCQRLMKKSQALFEQHNKGTGGKKNEYTFECRTKKNSRRKFVSGAKSHQQTCYAQ
;
A
#
# COMPACT_ATOMS: atom_id res chain seq x y z
N MET A 1 12.87 -29.61 23.11
CA MET A 1 13.69 -28.38 22.94
C MET A 1 13.11 -27.58 21.78
N LYS A 2 12.56 -26.38 22.02
CA LYS A 2 11.96 -25.55 20.96
C LYS A 2 13.10 -24.91 20.16
N THR A 3 13.32 -25.35 18.92
CA THR A 3 14.31 -24.78 18.01
C THR A 3 13.96 -23.31 17.77
N LYS A 4 14.79 -22.40 18.27
CA LYS A 4 14.71 -20.97 17.93
C LYS A 4 14.97 -20.87 16.43
N LYS A 5 13.93 -20.69 15.63
CA LYS A 5 14.08 -20.36 14.21
C LYS A 5 14.94 -19.09 14.14
N ASN A 6 16.15 -19.22 13.62
CA ASN A 6 16.99 -18.07 13.30
C ASN A 6 16.22 -17.22 12.29
N HIS A 7 15.57 -16.16 12.77
CA HIS A 7 14.96 -15.17 11.90
C HIS A 7 16.09 -14.54 11.09
N LYS A 8 16.25 -14.99 9.85
CA LYS A 8 17.18 -14.43 8.87
C LYS A 8 17.05 -12.90 8.95
N GLN A 9 18.11 -12.23 9.38
CA GLN A 9 18.08 -10.79 9.59
C GLN A 9 17.71 -10.11 8.26
N MET A 10 16.51 -9.54 8.21
CA MET A 10 16.07 -8.77 7.05
C MET A 10 16.96 -7.54 6.91
N ARG A 11 17.33 -7.23 5.67
CA ARG A 11 18.14 -6.07 5.31
C ARG A 11 17.29 -5.08 4.54
N CYS A 12 17.51 -3.80 4.80
CA CYS A 12 16.84 -2.74 4.09
C CYS A 12 17.31 -2.71 2.63
N PRO A 13 16.41 -2.73 1.63
CA PRO A 13 16.79 -2.71 0.23
C PRO A 13 17.40 -1.37 -0.22
N TYR A 14 17.18 -0.30 0.56
CA TYR A 14 17.63 1.05 0.21
C TYR A 14 19.04 1.38 0.74
N CYS A 15 19.36 0.97 1.97
CA CYS A 15 20.64 1.33 2.61
C CYS A 15 21.44 0.14 3.16
N GLY A 16 20.96 -1.10 2.99
CA GLY A 16 21.63 -2.31 3.48
C GLY A 16 21.62 -2.51 5.00
N ALA A 17 21.10 -1.54 5.77
CA ALA A 17 21.04 -1.60 7.22
C ALA A 17 20.10 -2.71 7.72
N THR A 18 20.22 -3.09 8.99
CA THR A 18 19.35 -4.12 9.59
C THR A 18 17.92 -3.62 9.76
N VAL A 19 16.97 -4.54 9.73
CA VAL A 19 15.56 -4.27 10.00
C VAL A 19 15.21 -4.81 11.38
N MET A 20 14.60 -3.98 12.22
CA MET A 20 14.19 -4.31 13.58
C MET A 20 12.66 -4.30 13.69
N LEU A 21 12.12 -5.25 14.46
CA LEU A 21 10.71 -5.23 14.84
C LEU A 21 10.52 -4.26 16.01
N ARG A 22 9.67 -3.24 15.83
CA ARG A 22 9.35 -2.22 16.84
C ARG A 22 7.83 -2.10 16.98
N ASP A 23 7.39 -1.51 18.09
CA ASP A 23 5.99 -1.13 18.22
C ASP A 23 5.63 -0.06 17.21
N ALA A 24 4.43 -0.12 16.66
CA ALA A 24 3.96 0.82 15.65
C ALA A 24 3.91 2.27 16.14
N SER A 25 3.86 2.47 17.47
CA SER A 25 3.96 3.79 18.11
C SER A 25 5.29 4.50 17.82
N PHE A 26 6.36 3.76 17.50
CA PHE A 26 7.64 4.33 17.10
C PHE A 26 7.55 5.16 15.80
N VAL A 27 6.68 4.73 14.88
CA VAL A 27 6.49 5.39 13.58
C VAL A 27 5.27 6.31 13.61
N TYR A 28 4.15 5.82 14.14
CA TYR A 28 2.85 6.49 14.04
C TYR A 28 2.44 7.24 15.32
N GLY A 29 3.23 7.18 16.39
CA GLY A 29 2.93 7.79 17.67
C GLY A 29 1.77 7.10 18.41
N LYS A 30 1.09 7.84 19.30
CA LYS A 30 0.04 7.30 20.18
C LYS A 30 -1.22 6.81 19.45
N ASN A 31 -1.42 7.21 18.20
CA ASN A 31 -2.60 6.84 17.40
C ASN A 31 -2.37 5.56 16.60
N ALA A 32 -1.44 4.70 17.04
CA ALA A 32 -1.06 3.53 16.30
C ALA A 32 -2.17 2.45 16.29
N LEU A 33 -2.78 2.23 15.13
CA LEU A 33 -3.76 1.17 14.90
C LEU A 33 -3.13 -0.22 14.76
N GLU A 34 -1.90 -0.28 14.23
CA GLU A 34 -1.11 -1.51 14.19
C GLU A 34 -0.39 -1.73 15.53
N LYS A 35 -0.08 -2.98 15.88
CA LYS A 35 0.70 -3.26 17.10
C LYS A 35 2.19 -3.14 16.83
N LYS A 36 2.67 -3.71 15.72
CA LYS A 36 4.10 -3.83 15.41
C LYS A 36 4.40 -3.48 13.96
N VAL A 37 5.63 -3.02 13.73
CA VAL A 37 6.17 -2.61 12.45
C VAL A 37 7.62 -3.08 12.33
N TYR A 38 8.03 -3.54 11.15
CA TYR A 38 9.43 -3.75 10.83
C TYR A 38 10.01 -2.45 10.28
N VAL A 39 11.05 -1.92 10.91
CA VAL A 39 11.62 -0.61 10.61
C VAL A 39 13.12 -0.74 10.37
N CYS A 40 13.64 0.00 9.39
CA CYS A 40 15.07 0.12 9.16
C CYS A 40 15.78 0.75 10.37
N SER A 41 16.95 0.25 10.74
CA SER A 41 17.75 0.82 11.85
C SER A 41 18.13 2.28 11.64
N ASN A 42 18.20 2.74 10.40
CA ASN A 42 18.55 4.12 10.04
C ASN A 42 17.31 5.02 9.93
N TYR A 43 16.16 4.61 10.46
CA TYR A 43 14.98 5.47 10.56
C TYR A 43 15.23 6.61 11.56
N PRO A 44 14.84 7.87 11.27
CA PRO A 44 13.97 8.31 10.17
C PRO A 44 14.69 8.67 8.84
N SER A 45 16.03 8.64 8.77
CA SER A 45 16.77 9.07 7.57
C SER A 45 16.49 8.22 6.33
N CYS A 46 16.35 6.90 6.48
CA CYS A 46 16.00 6.00 5.36
C CYS A 46 14.48 5.93 5.10
N ASP A 47 13.66 6.30 6.08
CA ASP A 47 12.18 6.21 6.07
C ASP A 47 11.58 4.86 5.60
N ALA A 48 12.34 3.77 5.66
CA ALA A 48 11.87 2.46 5.21
C ALA A 48 11.28 1.62 6.35
N TYR A 49 10.01 1.24 6.21
CA TYR A 49 9.33 0.34 7.15
C TYR A 49 8.20 -0.45 6.47
N VAL A 50 7.71 -1.48 7.15
CA VAL A 50 6.53 -2.25 6.73
C VAL A 50 5.71 -2.68 7.95
N GLY A 51 4.39 -2.56 7.82
CA GLY A 51 3.44 -3.04 8.83
C GLY A 51 3.41 -4.56 8.93
N VAL A 52 2.90 -5.06 10.04
CA VAL A 52 2.78 -6.49 10.32
C VAL A 52 1.30 -6.88 10.32
N LEU A 53 1.01 -8.11 9.90
CA LEU A 53 -0.35 -8.65 9.99
C LEU A 53 -0.84 -8.72 11.45
N PRO A 54 -2.12 -8.42 11.72
CA PRO A 54 -2.68 -8.59 13.05
C PRO A 54 -2.50 -10.03 13.53
N ASN A 55 -2.01 -10.20 14.77
CA ASN A 55 -1.80 -11.51 15.41
C ASN A 55 -0.72 -12.41 14.77
N SER A 56 0.04 -11.91 13.79
CA SER A 56 1.22 -12.58 13.23
C SER A 56 2.44 -11.67 13.37
N ASN A 57 3.65 -12.22 13.18
CA ASN A 57 4.87 -11.43 12.97
C ASN A 57 5.27 -11.37 11.49
N GLU A 58 4.32 -11.71 10.59
CA GLU A 58 4.53 -11.67 9.16
C GLU A 58 4.35 -10.25 8.59
N PRO A 59 5.29 -9.78 7.78
CA PRO A 59 5.18 -8.47 7.15
C PRO A 59 4.05 -8.46 6.13
N LYS A 60 3.30 -7.36 6.05
CA LYS A 60 2.23 -7.15 5.04
C LYS A 60 2.77 -7.08 3.61
N GLY A 61 4.06 -6.87 3.44
CA GLY A 61 4.70 -6.84 2.13
C GLY A 61 6.19 -6.54 2.24
N THR A 62 6.76 -5.92 1.21
CA THR A 62 8.18 -5.55 1.22
C THR A 62 8.40 -4.20 1.89
N LEU A 63 9.58 -4.00 2.50
CA LEU A 63 9.98 -2.71 3.07
C LEU A 63 9.86 -1.61 2.03
N ALA A 64 9.20 -0.52 2.39
CA ALA A 64 8.98 0.62 1.50
C ALA A 64 9.31 1.94 2.18
N ASN A 65 9.94 2.83 1.43
CA ASN A 65 10.10 4.23 1.78
C ASN A 65 8.75 4.98 1.67
N GLY A 66 8.69 6.23 2.13
CA GLY A 66 7.46 7.03 2.09
C GLY A 66 6.83 7.17 0.70
N GLU A 67 7.65 7.33 -0.35
CA GLU A 67 7.18 7.48 -1.73
C GLU A 67 6.51 6.22 -2.25
N LEU A 68 7.16 5.05 -2.12
CA LEU A 68 6.59 3.78 -2.55
C LEU A 68 5.35 3.41 -1.72
N ARG A 69 5.32 3.73 -0.42
CA ARG A 69 4.11 3.54 0.41
C ARG A 69 2.94 4.35 -0.14
N ASN A 70 3.16 5.64 -0.43
CA ASN A 70 2.12 6.49 -1.03
C ASN A 70 1.66 5.98 -2.39
N LEU A 71 2.60 5.53 -3.23
CA LEU A 71 2.28 5.02 -4.55
C LEU A 71 1.48 3.70 -4.49
N ARG A 72 1.79 2.80 -3.55
CA ARG A 72 1.00 1.59 -3.30
C ARG A 72 -0.41 1.90 -2.81
N ILE A 73 -0.56 2.88 -1.90
CA ILE A 73 -1.87 3.35 -1.45
C ILE A 73 -2.69 3.89 -2.62
N HIS A 74 -2.08 4.72 -3.46
CA HIS A 74 -2.75 5.26 -4.64
C HIS A 74 -3.13 4.15 -5.63
N ALA A 75 -2.22 3.20 -5.89
CA ALA A 75 -2.50 2.06 -6.76
C ALA A 75 -3.66 1.21 -6.24
N HIS A 76 -3.72 0.96 -4.93
CA HIS A 76 -4.87 0.32 -4.29
C HIS A 76 -6.15 1.11 -4.54
N HIS A 77 -6.17 2.41 -4.29
CA HIS A 77 -7.37 3.23 -4.50
C HIS A 77 -7.89 3.15 -5.94
N VAL A 78 -7.00 3.31 -6.93
CA VAL A 78 -7.38 3.21 -8.34
C VAL A 78 -7.85 1.80 -8.69
N PHE A 79 -7.18 0.76 -8.19
CA PHE A 79 -7.56 -0.63 -8.45
C PHE A 79 -8.92 -0.99 -7.81
N ASP A 80 -9.18 -0.52 -6.59
CA ASP A 80 -10.44 -0.73 -5.88
C ASP A 80 -11.66 -0.19 -6.63
N GLU A 81 -11.48 0.89 -7.40
CA GLU A 81 -12.55 1.49 -8.19
C GLU A 81 -13.13 0.52 -9.22
N ILE A 82 -12.37 -0.50 -9.66
CA ILE A 82 -12.83 -1.51 -10.62
C ILE A 82 -14.11 -2.20 -10.11
N TRP A 83 -14.12 -2.69 -8.87
CA TRP A 83 -15.31 -3.35 -8.32
C TRP A 83 -16.26 -2.38 -7.64
N LYS A 84 -15.79 -1.26 -7.09
CA LYS A 84 -16.70 -0.23 -6.52
C LYS A 84 -17.63 0.37 -7.58
N ARG A 85 -17.17 0.44 -8.83
CA ARG A 85 -17.97 0.89 -9.98
C ARG A 85 -18.75 -0.25 -10.65
N GLY A 86 -18.65 -1.47 -10.14
CA GLY A 86 -19.36 -2.63 -10.67
C GLY A 86 -18.84 -3.14 -12.02
N ILE A 87 -17.62 -2.79 -12.43
CA ILE A 87 -17.08 -3.22 -13.72
C ILE A 87 -16.80 -4.73 -13.71
N MET A 88 -16.31 -5.24 -12.58
CA MET A 88 -16.19 -6.67 -12.32
C MET A 88 -16.19 -6.92 -10.81
N SER A 89 -16.38 -8.17 -10.36
CA SER A 89 -16.31 -8.49 -8.94
C SER A 89 -14.89 -8.33 -8.40
N ARG A 90 -14.73 -8.14 -7.08
CA ARG A 90 -13.40 -8.08 -6.45
C ARG A 90 -12.55 -9.30 -6.79
N LYS A 91 -13.14 -10.50 -6.77
CA LYS A 91 -12.45 -11.75 -7.10
C LYS A 91 -11.96 -11.73 -8.56
N ASP A 92 -12.75 -11.17 -9.47
CA ASP A 92 -12.39 -11.07 -10.89
C ASP A 92 -11.31 -10.02 -11.12
N ALA A 93 -11.36 -8.90 -10.40
CA ALA A 93 -10.33 -7.85 -10.47
C ALA A 93 -8.94 -8.40 -10.09
N TYR A 94 -8.85 -9.20 -9.03
CA TYR A 94 -7.58 -9.83 -8.65
C TYR A 94 -7.15 -10.92 -9.64
N ARG A 95 -8.08 -11.66 -10.28
CA ARG A 95 -7.74 -12.59 -11.38
C ARG A 95 -7.22 -11.83 -12.60
N TRP A 96 -7.91 -10.77 -13.01
CA TRP A 96 -7.47 -9.89 -14.08
C TRP A 96 -6.07 -9.31 -13.80
N MET A 97 -5.82 -8.82 -12.59
CA MET A 97 -4.49 -8.31 -12.21
C MET A 97 -3.42 -9.40 -12.35
N ARG A 98 -3.69 -10.63 -11.92
CA ARG A 98 -2.77 -11.76 -12.11
C ARG A 98 -2.45 -12.01 -13.58
N ASP A 99 -3.48 -12.02 -14.43
CA ASP A 99 -3.31 -12.26 -15.87
C ASP A 99 -2.54 -11.12 -16.54
N GLN A 100 -2.80 -9.87 -16.15
CA GLN A 100 -2.12 -8.70 -16.71
C GLN A 100 -0.62 -8.61 -16.39
N PHE A 101 -0.20 -9.23 -15.28
CA PHE A 101 1.17 -9.19 -14.79
C PHE A 101 1.84 -10.57 -14.74
N PHE A 102 1.18 -11.61 -15.25
CA PHE A 102 1.65 -12.99 -15.25
C PHE A 102 2.06 -13.48 -13.85
N MET A 103 1.22 -13.17 -12.84
CA MET A 103 1.49 -13.46 -11.42
C MET A 103 0.67 -14.64 -10.89
N THR A 104 1.25 -15.37 -9.95
CA THR A 104 0.48 -16.33 -9.14
C THR A 104 -0.37 -15.62 -8.08
N GLY A 105 -1.30 -16.35 -7.45
CA GLY A 105 -2.18 -15.77 -6.43
C GLY A 105 -1.42 -15.21 -5.23
N GLU A 106 -0.33 -15.87 -4.84
CA GLU A 106 0.53 -15.46 -3.72
C GLU A 106 1.37 -14.22 -4.06
N GLN A 107 1.72 -14.02 -5.33
CA GLN A 107 2.54 -12.89 -5.79
C GLN A 107 1.72 -11.62 -6.05
N ALA A 108 0.43 -11.78 -6.35
CA ALA A 108 -0.48 -10.71 -6.73
C ALA A 108 -0.97 -9.88 -5.53
N HIS A 109 -0.02 -9.37 -4.75
CA HIS A 109 -0.26 -8.50 -3.61
C HIS A 109 0.37 -7.13 -3.86
N ILE A 110 -0.46 -6.08 -3.91
CA ILE A 110 0.00 -4.71 -4.22
C ILE A 110 1.01 -4.21 -3.17
N GLY A 111 0.95 -4.71 -1.93
CA GLY A 111 1.97 -4.45 -0.91
C GLY A 111 3.38 -4.98 -1.25
N ASN A 112 3.54 -5.77 -2.30
CA ASN A 112 4.84 -6.24 -2.80
C ASN A 112 5.27 -5.52 -4.09
N PHE A 113 4.44 -4.66 -4.65
CA PHE A 113 4.72 -4.04 -5.95
C PHE A 113 5.85 -3.02 -5.84
N SER A 114 6.69 -2.97 -6.87
CA SER A 114 7.63 -1.88 -7.10
C SER A 114 6.89 -0.65 -7.63
N GLU A 115 7.58 0.49 -7.69
CA GLU A 115 7.01 1.73 -8.23
C GLU A 115 6.50 1.56 -9.66
N TYR A 116 7.30 0.91 -10.50
CA TYR A 116 6.93 0.56 -11.88
C TYR A 116 5.64 -0.27 -11.92
N MET A 117 5.52 -1.29 -11.07
CA MET A 117 4.34 -2.16 -11.03
C MET A 117 3.09 -1.40 -10.58
N CYS A 118 3.21 -0.51 -9.58
CA CYS A 118 2.11 0.35 -9.16
C CYS A 118 1.63 1.27 -10.28
N GLN A 119 2.55 1.94 -10.98
CA GLN A 119 2.20 2.83 -12.11
C GLN A 119 1.55 2.05 -13.26
N ARG A 120 2.07 0.87 -13.57
CA ARG A 120 1.49 -0.02 -14.60
C ARG A 120 0.09 -0.47 -14.22
N LEU A 121 -0.15 -0.83 -12.96
CA LEU A 121 -1.46 -1.24 -12.48
C LEU A 121 -2.46 -0.08 -12.63
N MET A 122 -2.10 1.12 -12.17
CA MET A 122 -2.93 2.31 -12.31
C MET A 122 -3.30 2.60 -13.76
N LYS A 123 -2.32 2.56 -14.68
CA LYS A 123 -2.54 2.80 -16.11
C LYS A 123 -3.49 1.76 -16.73
N LYS A 124 -3.31 0.48 -16.39
CA LYS A 124 -4.20 -0.59 -16.86
C LYS A 124 -5.62 -0.45 -16.31
N SER A 125 -5.76 -0.08 -15.03
CA SER A 125 -7.06 0.18 -14.41
C SER A 125 -7.78 1.37 -15.07
N GLN A 126 -7.04 2.45 -15.36
CA GLN A 126 -7.60 3.61 -16.07
C GLN A 126 -8.07 3.27 -17.48
N ALA A 127 -7.26 2.53 -18.25
CA ALA A 127 -7.66 2.06 -19.58
C ALA A 127 -8.94 1.20 -19.53
N LEU A 128 -9.08 0.38 -18.49
CA LEU A 128 -10.28 -0.44 -18.27
C LEU A 128 -11.51 0.43 -17.99
N PHE A 129 -11.37 1.53 -17.24
CA PHE A 129 -12.44 2.50 -17.03
C PHE A 129 -12.88 3.18 -18.33
N GLU A 130 -11.92 3.56 -19.17
CA GLU A 130 -12.21 4.17 -20.47
C GLU A 130 -12.96 3.21 -21.41
N GLN A 131 -12.55 1.94 -21.45
CA GLN A 131 -13.23 0.91 -22.24
C GLN A 131 -14.67 0.68 -21.76
N HIS A 132 -14.87 0.58 -20.44
CA HIS A 132 -16.19 0.43 -19.84
C HIS A 132 -17.11 1.62 -20.15
N ASN A 133 -16.59 2.85 -20.07
CA ASN A 133 -17.35 4.07 -20.34
C ASN A 133 -17.73 4.24 -21.83
N LYS A 134 -16.92 3.71 -22.76
CA LYS A 134 -17.25 3.71 -24.20
C LYS A 134 -18.36 2.72 -24.53
N GLY A 135 -18.43 1.58 -23.84
CA GLY A 135 -19.49 0.58 -24.01
C GLY A 135 -20.83 0.94 -23.36
N THR A 136 -20.88 1.89 -22.44
CA THR A 136 -22.07 2.22 -21.61
C THR A 136 -22.81 3.50 -22.00
N GLY A 137 -22.54 4.09 -23.18
CA GLY A 137 -23.26 5.29 -23.61
C GLY A 137 -22.95 6.51 -22.74
N GLY A 138 -21.66 6.85 -22.61
CA GLY A 138 -21.20 8.23 -22.41
C GLY A 138 -21.72 8.99 -21.18
N LYS A 139 -21.14 8.71 -20.00
CA LYS A 139 -20.92 9.74 -18.98
C LYS A 139 -19.43 9.78 -18.65
N LYS A 140 -18.74 10.85 -19.08
CA LYS A 140 -17.33 11.08 -18.75
C LYS A 140 -17.24 11.42 -17.27
N ASN A 141 -16.86 10.46 -16.44
CA ASN A 141 -16.46 10.72 -15.07
C ASN A 141 -14.97 11.03 -15.07
N GLU A 142 -14.64 12.32 -15.06
CA GLU A 142 -13.27 12.80 -14.87
C GLU A 142 -12.79 12.33 -13.49
N TYR A 143 -11.82 11.41 -13.48
CA TYR A 143 -11.21 10.94 -12.23
C TYR A 143 -10.18 11.99 -11.78
N THR A 144 -10.65 13.02 -11.10
CA THR A 144 -9.79 13.96 -10.39
C THR A 144 -9.40 13.36 -9.04
N PHE A 145 -8.12 13.02 -8.89
CA PHE A 145 -7.57 12.69 -7.57
C PHE A 145 -7.34 13.98 -6.79
N GLU A 146 -8.38 14.48 -6.12
CA GLU A 146 -8.18 15.38 -5.00
C GLU A 146 -7.93 14.53 -3.75
N CYS A 147 -6.72 14.65 -3.18
CA CYS A 147 -6.50 14.23 -1.81
C CYS A 147 -7.48 15.02 -0.94
N ARG A 148 -8.59 14.39 -0.54
CA ARG A 148 -9.60 15.01 0.31
C ARG A 148 -9.03 15.21 1.70
N THR A 149 -8.18 16.22 1.87
CA THR A 149 -7.95 16.84 3.17
C THR A 149 -9.32 17.37 3.58
N LYS A 150 -9.97 16.73 4.55
CA LYS A 150 -11.18 17.29 5.14
C LYS A 150 -10.82 18.68 5.69
N LYS A 151 -11.10 19.74 4.93
CA LYS A 151 -11.14 21.11 5.43
C LYS A 151 -12.31 21.18 6.41
N ASN A 152 -12.08 20.76 7.65
CA ASN A 152 -12.86 21.29 8.75
C ASN A 152 -12.10 22.52 9.25
N SER A 153 -12.71 23.68 9.03
CA SER A 153 -12.19 24.99 9.36
C SER A 153 -11.70 25.07 10.81
N ARG A 154 -10.55 25.76 11.00
CA ARG A 154 -9.81 26.00 12.24
C ARG A 154 -8.92 24.85 12.74
N ARG A 155 -7.72 24.73 12.15
CA ARG A 155 -6.47 24.60 12.92
C ARG A 155 -5.29 24.93 12.02
N LYS A 156 -4.38 25.73 12.57
CA LYS A 156 -3.18 26.29 11.92
C LYS A 156 -2.33 25.18 11.29
N PHE A 157 -1.72 25.52 10.16
CA PHE A 157 -0.70 24.75 9.47
C PHE A 157 0.38 24.31 10.47
N VAL A 158 0.55 23.00 10.64
CA VAL A 158 1.74 22.41 11.25
C VAL A 158 2.27 21.40 10.24
N SER A 159 3.43 21.71 9.70
CA SER A 159 4.23 20.83 8.86
C SER A 159 4.48 19.50 9.59
N GLY A 160 3.96 18.40 9.04
CA GLY A 160 4.24 17.03 9.50
C GLY A 160 2.99 16.22 9.83
N ALA A 161 2.42 15.53 8.84
CA ALA A 161 1.32 14.59 9.06
C ALA A 161 1.70 13.19 8.55
N LYS A 162 2.31 12.39 9.43
CA LYS A 162 2.68 10.97 9.20
C LYS A 162 1.54 9.97 9.54
N SER A 163 0.29 10.42 9.72
CA SER A 163 -0.75 9.61 10.38
C SER A 163 -1.70 8.83 9.46
N HIS A 164 -1.63 8.96 8.13
CA HIS A 164 -2.66 8.43 7.22
C HIS A 164 -2.33 7.10 6.52
N GLN A 165 -1.19 6.46 6.82
CA GLN A 165 -0.76 5.24 6.12
C GLN A 165 -1.08 3.92 6.86
N GLN A 166 -1.68 3.99 8.05
CA GLN A 166 -1.69 2.87 8.98
C GLN A 166 -2.73 1.77 8.70
N THR A 167 -3.75 2.05 7.89
CA THR A 167 -4.91 1.14 7.70
C THR A 167 -5.14 0.67 6.28
N CYS A 168 -4.35 1.12 5.32
CA CYS A 168 -4.68 0.88 3.93
C CYS A 168 -4.17 -0.50 3.50
N TYR A 169 -5.05 -1.49 3.68
CA TYR A 169 -5.15 -2.76 2.95
C TYR A 169 -4.40 -3.95 3.57
N ALA A 170 -5.09 -4.63 4.48
CA ALA A 170 -4.93 -6.07 4.67
C ALA A 170 -5.69 -6.79 3.54
N GLN A 171 -4.95 -7.54 2.71
CA GLN A 171 -5.37 -8.62 1.79
C GLN A 171 -6.57 -8.32 0.87
#